data_AF-A0A2G6TW15-F1
#
_entry.id   AF-A0A2G6TW15-F1
#
_cell.length_a   1.000
_cell.length_b   1.000
_cell.length_c   1.000
_cell.angle_alpha   90.00
_cell.angle_beta   90.00
_cell.angle_gamma   90.00
#
_symmetry.space_group_name_H-M   'P 1'
#
loop_
_entity.id
_entity.type
_entity.pdbx_description
1 polymer ?
#
loop_
_entity_poly.entity_id
_entity_poly.type
_entity_poly.pdbx_seq_one_letter_code
_entity_poly.pdbx_strand_id
1 'polypeptide(L)'
;MKVKVTILREAGARSYHRGPLQYIKGELDLKHYAVPDQRRTIPVLRILGDSANNQLFEPKLIYACAGKMKFSGLERCDRAWHAQEWSCEFDY
;
A
#
# COMPACT_ATOMS: atom_id res chain seq x y z
N MET A 1 -11.38 11.18 -1.64
CA MET A 1 -10.50 11.51 -2.79
C MET A 1 -10.11 10.20 -3.44
N LYS A 2 -10.44 10.01 -4.72
CA LYS A 2 -10.13 8.76 -5.43
C LYS A 2 -8.68 8.76 -5.92
N VAL A 3 -8.01 7.65 -5.69
CA VAL A 3 -6.65 7.39 -6.17
C VAL A 3 -6.62 6.11 -6.99
N LYS A 4 -5.68 6.06 -7.91
CA LYS A 4 -5.23 4.83 -8.56
C LYS A 4 -3.96 4.39 -7.85
N VAL A 5 -4.02 3.24 -7.18
CA VAL A 5 -2.87 2.63 -6.51
C VAL A 5 -2.28 1.56 -7.42
N THR A 6 -0.99 1.66 -7.66
CA THR A 6 -0.19 0.66 -8.35
C THR A 6 0.79 0.03 -7.38
N ILE A 7 0.72 -1.28 -7.21
CA ILE A 7 1.61 -2.07 -6.35
C ILE A 7 2.89 -2.37 -7.16
N LEU A 8 4.04 -1.86 -6.73
CA LEU A 8 5.29 -1.84 -7.54
C LEU A 8 6.22 -3.03 -7.27
N ARG A 9 6.24 -3.54 -6.05
CA ARG A 9 6.97 -4.75 -5.66
C ARG A 9 5.98 -5.90 -5.48
N GLU A 10 6.45 -7.13 -5.45
CA GLU A 10 5.64 -8.25 -4.98
C GLU A 10 6.61 -9.23 -4.34
N ALA A 11 6.27 -9.73 -3.16
CA ALA A 11 7.15 -10.59 -2.39
C ALA A 11 8.57 -10.03 -2.12
N GLY A 12 8.76 -8.70 -2.09
CA GLY A 12 10.07 -8.06 -1.86
C GLY A 12 11.01 -8.07 -3.07
N ALA A 13 10.64 -8.77 -4.15
CA ALA A 13 11.29 -8.64 -5.44
C ALA A 13 10.74 -7.40 -6.16
N ARG A 14 11.62 -6.65 -6.84
CA ARG A 14 11.19 -5.64 -7.79
C ARG A 14 10.46 -6.40 -8.90
N SER A 15 9.15 -6.22 -9.03
CA SER A 15 8.45 -6.81 -10.16
C SER A 15 9.02 -6.15 -11.42
N TYR A 16 9.81 -6.89 -12.20
CA TYR A 16 10.01 -6.55 -13.59
C TYR A 16 8.68 -6.86 -14.25
N HIS A 17 7.92 -5.82 -14.61
CA HIS A 17 6.60 -5.95 -15.23
C HIS A 17 6.66 -6.95 -16.41
N ARG A 18 6.25 -8.20 -16.16
CA ARG A 18 6.04 -9.26 -17.17
C ARG A 18 4.55 -9.65 -17.27
N GLY A 19 3.67 -8.69 -16.97
CA GLY A 19 2.22 -8.85 -17.05
C GLY A 19 1.50 -7.51 -16.92
N PRO A 20 0.16 -7.47 -17.13
CA PRO A 20 -0.62 -6.25 -16.95
C PRO A 20 -0.46 -5.75 -15.51
N LEU A 21 -0.12 -4.46 -15.37
CA LEU A 21 -0.04 -3.75 -14.10
C LEU A 21 -1.35 -3.95 -13.33
N GLN A 22 -1.31 -4.64 -12.19
CA GLN A 22 -2.44 -4.67 -11.28
C GLN A 22 -2.54 -3.29 -10.63
N TYR A 23 -3.58 -2.55 -11.01
CA TYR A 23 -3.93 -1.30 -10.37
C TYR A 23 -5.27 -1.45 -9.68
N ILE A 24 -5.37 -0.84 -8.50
CA ILE A 24 -6.57 -0.82 -7.69
C ILE A 24 -7.02 0.63 -7.59
N LYS A 25 -8.30 0.88 -7.88
CA LYS A 25 -8.89 2.21 -7.73
C LYS A 25 -9.74 2.24 -6.47
N GLY A 26 -9.57 3.30 -5.68
CA GLY A 26 -10.35 3.48 -4.46
C GLY A 26 -9.93 4.75 -3.73
N GLU A 27 -10.38 4.91 -2.50
CA GLU A 27 -9.92 6.01 -1.64
C GLU A 27 -8.86 5.49 -0.68
N LEU A 28 -7.81 6.29 -0.42
CA LEU A 28 -6.83 5.95 0.61
C LEU A 28 -7.44 6.19 2.00
N ASP A 29 -7.34 5.19 2.85
CA ASP A 29 -7.67 5.27 4.27
C ASP A 29 -6.42 4.95 5.09
N LEU A 30 -6.08 5.82 6.04
CA LEU A 30 -4.97 5.61 6.97
C LEU A 30 -5.54 5.33 8.36
N LYS A 31 -5.40 4.09 8.81
CA LYS A 31 -5.91 3.64 10.11
C LYS A 31 -4.77 3.16 11.00
N HIS A 32 -4.95 3.25 12.32
CA HIS A 32 -4.02 2.71 13.30
C HIS A 32 -4.57 1.39 13.86
N TYR A 33 -3.78 0.32 13.78
CA TYR A 33 -4.11 -0.98 14.34
C TYR A 33 -3.40 -1.15 15.69
N ALA A 34 -4.14 -1.64 16.69
CA ALA A 34 -3.54 -2.00 17.97
C ALA A 34 -2.66 -3.24 17.80
N VAL A 35 -1.48 -3.23 18.43
CA VAL A 35 -0.63 -4.42 18.49
C VAL A 35 -1.05 -5.26 19.69
N PRO A 36 -1.33 -6.57 19.52
CA PRO A 36 -1.63 -7.44 20.65
C PRO A 36 -0.59 -7.31 21.76
N ASP A 37 -1.05 -7.22 22.99
CA ASP A 37 -0.22 -7.18 24.20
C ASP A 37 0.73 -5.98 24.30
N GLN A 38 0.53 -4.93 23.49
CA GLN A 38 1.35 -3.72 23.52
C GLN A 38 0.48 -2.46 23.57
N ARG A 39 0.97 -1.41 24.25
CA ARG A 39 0.31 -0.10 24.31
C ARG A 39 0.50 0.76 23.04
N ARG A 40 1.14 0.21 22.00
CA ARG A 40 1.42 0.93 20.75
C ARG A 40 0.44 0.56 19.65
N THR A 41 0.31 1.45 18.68
CA THR A 41 -0.43 1.20 17.44
C THR A 41 0.50 1.26 16.24
N ILE A 42 0.09 0.61 15.15
CA ILE A 42 0.81 0.59 13.87
C ILE A 42 -0.05 1.29 12.82
N PRO A 43 0.48 2.30 12.09
CA PRO A 43 -0.24 2.87 10.96
C PRO A 43 -0.35 1.84 9.83
N VAL A 44 -1.52 1.77 9.23
CA VAL A 44 -1.88 0.87 8.13
C VAL A 44 -2.59 1.68 7.06
N LEU A 45 -1.99 1.75 5.88
CA LEU A 45 -2.59 2.38 4.71
C LEU A 45 -3.41 1.33 3.96
N ARG A 46 -4.65 1.69 3.61
CA ARG A 46 -5.64 0.81 3.01
C ARG A 46 -6.30 1.50 1.82
N ILE A 47 -6.95 0.69 0.98
CA ILE A 47 -7.78 1.17 -0.11
C ILE A 47 -9.23 0.81 0.22
N LEU A 48 -10.09 1.82 0.35
CA LEU A 48 -11.52 1.60 0.59
C LEU A 48 -12.17 0.99 -0.65
N GLY A 49 -12.95 -0.08 -0.44
CA GLY A 49 -13.63 -0.81 -1.51
C GLY A 49 -12.75 -1.86 -2.22
N ASP A 50 -11.50 -2.04 -1.78
CA ASP A 50 -10.64 -3.10 -2.30
C ASP A 50 -11.05 -4.48 -1.80
N SER A 51 -11.53 -5.34 -2.70
CA SER A 51 -11.97 -6.71 -2.42
C SER A 51 -10.83 -7.64 -1.98
N ALA A 52 -9.60 -7.36 -2.40
CA ALA A 52 -8.43 -8.13 -1.97
C ALA A 52 -7.95 -7.71 -0.57
N ASN A 53 -8.48 -6.60 -0.04
CA ASN A 53 -8.10 -6.01 1.26
C ASN A 53 -6.57 -5.87 1.37
N ASN A 54 -5.94 -5.26 0.38
CA ASN A 54 -4.52 -4.94 0.42
C ASN A 54 -4.28 -3.90 1.52
N GLN A 55 -3.22 -4.14 2.31
CA GLN A 55 -2.89 -3.35 3.49
C GLN A 55 -1.38 -3.12 3.54
N LEU A 56 -0.97 -1.86 3.57
CA LEU A 56 0.42 -1.49 3.73
C LEU A 56 0.68 -1.05 5.17
N PHE A 57 1.34 -1.91 5.93
CA PHE A 57 1.73 -1.69 7.31
C PHE A 57 2.99 -0.84 7.40
N GLU A 58 3.06 -0.01 8.45
CA GLU A 58 4.16 0.94 8.69
C GLU A 58 4.52 1.78 7.44
N PRO A 59 3.52 2.37 6.75
CA PRO A 59 3.74 3.07 5.50
C PRO A 59 4.60 4.31 5.73
N LYS A 60 5.69 4.42 4.98
CA LYS A 60 6.57 5.59 4.92
C LYS A 60 6.39 6.28 3.58
N LEU A 61 6.09 7.57 3.61
CA LEU A 61 6.08 8.39 2.41
C LEU A 61 7.52 8.56 1.91
N ILE A 62 7.82 8.03 0.72
CA ILE A 62 9.16 8.09 0.12
C ILE A 62 9.24 9.06 -1.07
N TYR A 63 8.08 9.49 -1.57
CA TYR A 63 7.98 10.45 -2.67
C TYR A 63 6.62 11.14 -2.63
N ALA A 64 6.62 12.47 -2.81
CA ALA A 64 5.41 13.25 -3.02
C ALA A 64 5.70 14.36 -4.03
N CYS A 65 4.94 14.39 -5.12
CA CYS A 65 4.98 15.45 -6.12
C CYS A 65 3.58 15.66 -6.70
N ALA A 66 3.36 16.74 -7.45
CA ALA A 66 2.05 17.09 -8.01
C ALA A 66 1.42 15.89 -8.75
N GLY A 67 0.28 15.40 -8.24
CA GLY A 67 -0.45 14.28 -8.83
C GLY A 67 -0.07 12.89 -8.31
N LYS A 68 1.03 12.73 -7.55
CA LYS A 68 1.57 11.40 -7.21
C LYS A 68 2.25 11.32 -5.84
N MET A 69 1.91 10.28 -5.10
CA MET A 69 2.59 9.89 -3.85
C MET A 69 3.10 8.46 -3.96
N LYS A 70 4.24 8.16 -3.33
CA LYS A 70 4.71 6.78 -3.16
C LYS A 70 4.96 6.46 -1.70
N PHE A 71 4.49 5.30 -1.30
CA PHE A 71 4.68 4.76 0.04
C PHE A 71 5.51 3.49 -0.03
N SER A 72 6.36 3.28 0.98
CA SER A 72 7.08 2.03 1.22
C SER A 72 6.65 1.48 2.57
N GLY A 73 6.36 0.19 2.66
CA GLY A 73 5.91 -0.44 3.90
C GLY A 73 5.97 -1.96 3.81
N LEU A 74 5.22 -2.63 4.68
CA LEU A 74 5.14 -4.08 4.74
C LEU A 74 3.74 -4.54 4.33
N GLU A 75 3.66 -5.51 3.44
CA GLU A 75 2.42 -6.17 3.07
C GLU A 75 2.52 -7.65 3.42
N ARG A 76 1.41 -8.23 3.87
CA ARG A 76 1.36 -9.67 4.16
C ARG A 76 0.86 -10.39 2.92
N CYS A 77 1.77 -11.06 2.23
CA CYS A 77 1.44 -11.92 1.10
C CYS A 77 1.53 -13.37 1.56
N ASP A 78 0.45 -14.14 1.40
CA ASP A 78 0.32 -15.51 1.89
C ASP A 78 0.66 -15.66 3.39
N ARG A 79 1.84 -16.23 3.67
CA ARG A 79 2.33 -16.56 5.02
C ARG A 79 3.54 -15.73 5.44
N ALA A 80 3.96 -14.76 4.64
CA ALA A 80 5.16 -13.98 4.88
C ALA A 80 4.92 -12.47 4.74
N TRP A 81 5.79 -11.70 5.39
CA TRP A 81 5.81 -10.24 5.30
C TRP A 81 6.83 -9.82 4.26
N HIS A 82 6.40 -8.95 3.36
CA HIS A 82 7.23 -8.49 2.26
C HIS A 82 7.28 -6.97 2.20
N ALA A 83 8.48 -6.46 1.92
CA ALA A 83 8.66 -5.04 1.67
C ALA A 83 7.97 -4.65 0.35
N GLN A 84 7.09 -3.66 0.45
CA GLN A 84 6.17 -3.31 -0.62
C GLN A 84 6.18 -1.80 -0.89
N GLU A 85 6.02 -1.44 -2.15
CA GLU A 85 5.91 -0.04 -2.57
C GLU A 85 4.60 0.19 -3.29
N TRP A 86 3.86 1.20 -2.86
CA TRP A 86 2.60 1.63 -3.47
C TRP A 86 2.83 2.97 -4.15
N SER A 87 2.43 3.08 -5.42
CA SER A 87 2.40 4.31 -6.20
C SER A 87 0.96 4.76 -6.34
N CYS A 88 0.61 5.84 -5.65
CA CYS A 88 -0.73 6.41 -5.60
C CYS A 88 -0.80 7.64 -6.50
N GLU A 89 -1.60 7.57 -7.56
CA GLU A 89 -1.86 8.67 -8.48
C GLU A 89 -3.28 9.21 -8.23
N PHE A 90 -3.43 10.53 -8.16
CA PHE A 90 -4.73 11.15 -7.99
C PHE A 90 -5.50 11.09 -9.31
N ASP A 91 -6.71 10.54 -9.31
CA ASP A 91 -7.63 10.65 -10.46
C ASP A 91 -8.29 12.04 -10.35
N TYR A 92 -8.04 12.90 -11.35
CA TYR A 92 -8.67 14.22 -11.48
C TYR A 92 -9.97 14.11 -12.29
#